data_AF-A0A821H230-F1
#
_entry.id   AF-A0A821H230-F1
#
_cell.length_a   1.000
_cell.length_b   1.000
_cell.length_c   1.000
_cell.angle_alpha   90.00
_cell.angle_beta   90.00
_cell.angle_gamma   90.00
#
_symmetry.space_group_name_H-M   'P 1'
#
loop_
_entity.id
_entity.type
_entity.pdbx_description
1 polymer ?
#
loop_
_entity_poly.entity_id
_entity_poly.type
_entity_poly.pdbx_seq_one_letter_code
_entity_poly.pdbx_strand_id
1 'polypeptide(L)'
;LISHPKLTEDHTINNGNKLLIFILLQQLLTEKIFLTNILNYEHDFKQQLPMCLIIVDHEDQELILYNRLFLFIYYNILKQFCQYSWSYCKELALHKNMSWALKNVLPYVQLYPDACEQLSSICKIISHTNRDNLSNEDQQIIQEFKKDLYILIYRFNDIRSSWTIILDLTRDMCDLQASHDERLQILNRRGLPVLTTIFFTIFSLYHDQTQTQILTIQNDLIYLLCLIANLLDTADINIKKPQTNSTINMRNIVGTQWKEKMELVGKLLLLLNSYNSSEIRQRAVELLKKIIVQLTIQDLTHVALHVKTTHEQAAAQSHPQ
;
A
#
# COMPACT_ATOMS: atom_id res chain seq x y z
N LEU A 1 15.17 31.80 -3.58
CA LEU A 1 14.46 31.09 -4.68
C LEU A 1 13.41 30.10 -4.15
N ILE A 2 13.50 29.66 -2.89
CA ILE A 2 12.39 29.07 -2.15
C ILE A 2 12.01 30.07 -1.05
N SER A 3 11.27 31.11 -1.43
CA SER A 3 10.91 32.21 -0.52
C SER A 3 9.54 31.96 0.11
N HIS A 4 9.44 32.20 1.42
CA HIS A 4 8.18 32.31 2.18
C HIS A 4 7.14 33.18 1.45
N PRO A 5 5.83 32.83 1.54
CA PRO A 5 4.77 33.55 0.84
C PRO A 5 4.52 34.89 1.54
N LYS A 6 4.91 35.99 0.90
CA LYS A 6 4.17 37.24 1.09
C LYS A 6 2.94 37.18 0.18
N LEU A 7 1.81 37.03 0.87
CA LEU A 7 0.38 37.05 0.52
C LEU A 7 -0.15 37.90 -0.65
N THR A 8 0.58 38.23 -1.71
CA THR A 8 0.10 39.27 -2.66
C THR A 8 0.35 39.05 -4.15
N GLU A 9 0.68 37.86 -4.65
CA GLU A 9 0.88 37.70 -6.10
C GLU A 9 0.20 36.44 -6.64
N ASP A 10 -0.57 36.61 -7.72
CA ASP A 10 -1.38 35.60 -8.39
C ASP A 10 -0.63 34.26 -8.51
N HIS A 11 -1.12 33.27 -7.77
CA HIS A 11 -0.46 31.97 -7.61
C HIS A 11 -0.22 31.21 -8.93
N THR A 12 -0.96 31.54 -9.98
CA THR A 12 -0.87 30.90 -11.30
C THR A 12 0.40 31.29 -12.07
N ILE A 13 0.87 32.55 -11.97
CA ILE A 13 2.02 33.05 -12.74
C ILE A 13 3.35 32.49 -12.19
N ASN A 14 3.44 32.25 -10.89
CA ASN A 14 4.67 31.78 -10.25
C ASN A 14 4.88 30.25 -10.33
N ASN A 15 3.81 29.49 -10.59
CA ASN A 15 3.86 28.04 -10.73
C ASN A 15 4.67 27.60 -11.96
N GLY A 16 4.56 28.32 -13.09
CA GLY A 16 5.34 28.02 -14.29
C GLY A 16 6.85 28.12 -14.08
N ASN A 17 7.30 29.19 -13.42
CA ASN A 17 8.72 29.38 -13.10
C ASN A 17 9.24 28.31 -12.14
N LYS A 18 8.45 27.96 -11.12
CA LYS A 18 8.78 26.89 -10.18
C LYS A 18 8.94 25.55 -10.90
N LEU A 19 7.98 25.17 -11.74
CA LEU A 19 8.04 23.92 -12.50
C LEU A 19 9.28 23.87 -13.40
N LEU A 20 9.60 24.95 -14.12
CA LEU A 20 10.77 25.01 -14.99
C LEU A 20 12.07 24.82 -14.21
N ILE A 21 12.21 25.46 -13.04
CA ILE A 21 13.37 25.27 -12.15
C ILE A 21 13.51 23.80 -11.75
N PHE A 22 12.40 23.15 -11.39
CA PHE A 22 12.41 21.74 -10.99
C PHE A 22 12.72 20.79 -12.16
N ILE A 23 12.26 21.09 -13.37
CA ILE A 23 12.64 20.35 -14.58
C ILE A 23 14.14 20.45 -14.83
N LEU A 24 14.70 21.66 -14.79
CA LEU A 24 16.13 21.87 -15.00
C LEU A 24 16.96 21.19 -13.92
N LEU A 25 16.54 21.30 -12.67
CA LEU A 25 17.18 20.63 -11.54
C LEU A 25 17.16 19.11 -11.71
N GLN A 26 16.02 18.54 -12.11
CA GLN A 26 15.89 17.10 -12.37
C GLN A 26 16.84 16.63 -13.47
N GLN A 27 17.04 17.43 -14.52
CA GLN A 27 18.00 17.12 -15.58
C GLN A 27 19.44 17.12 -15.04
N LEU A 28 19.82 18.17 -14.29
CA LEU A 28 21.16 18.26 -13.67
C LEU A 28 21.44 17.09 -12.71
N LEU A 29 20.45 16.68 -11.92
CA LEU A 29 20.57 15.59 -10.96
C LEU A 29 20.65 14.20 -11.59
N THR A 30 20.45 14.07 -12.91
CA THR A 30 20.74 12.83 -13.65
C THR A 30 22.23 12.50 -13.57
N GLU A 31 23.08 13.52 -13.45
CA GLU A 31 24.51 13.35 -13.23
C GLU A 31 24.84 13.17 -11.75
N LYS A 32 25.36 11.99 -11.40
CA LYS A 32 25.70 11.60 -10.03
C LYS A 32 26.66 12.59 -9.33
N ILE A 33 27.54 13.24 -10.08
CA ILE A 33 28.50 14.22 -9.54
C ILE A 33 27.74 15.44 -8.98
N PHE A 34 26.77 15.98 -9.73
CA PHE A 34 25.97 17.12 -9.26
C PHE A 34 25.15 16.76 -8.03
N LEU A 35 24.54 15.58 -8.02
CA LEU A 35 23.77 15.07 -6.88
C LEU A 35 24.62 14.96 -5.60
N THR A 36 25.80 14.35 -5.71
CA THR A 36 26.71 14.20 -4.57
C THR A 36 27.28 15.54 -4.09
N ASN A 37 27.58 16.46 -5.01
CA ASN A 37 28.02 17.81 -4.66
C ASN A 37 26.94 18.57 -3.88
N ILE A 38 25.69 18.54 -4.33
CA ILE A 38 24.58 19.20 -3.63
C ILE A 38 24.40 18.61 -2.22
N LEU A 39 24.42 17.28 -2.09
CA LEU A 39 24.26 16.62 -0.80
C LEU A 39 25.38 16.94 0.20
N ASN A 40 26.60 17.15 -0.29
CA ASN A 40 27.79 17.36 0.55
C ASN A 40 28.05 18.84 0.87
N TYR A 41 27.71 19.76 -0.03
CA TYR A 41 28.14 21.16 0.06
C TYR A 41 26.98 22.16 0.14
N GLU A 42 25.80 21.84 -0.40
CA GLU A 42 24.66 22.76 -0.47
C GLU A 42 23.64 22.48 0.65
N HIS A 43 24.07 22.67 1.91
CA HIS A 43 23.26 22.36 3.09
C HIS A 43 21.94 23.12 3.14
N ASP A 44 21.94 24.42 2.81
CA ASP A 44 20.74 25.27 2.83
C ASP A 44 19.71 24.80 1.80
N PHE A 45 20.17 24.48 0.59
CA PHE A 45 19.31 23.97 -0.47
C PHE A 45 18.66 22.65 -0.06
N LYS A 46 19.46 21.72 0.49
CA LYS A 46 18.99 20.43 0.99
C LYS A 46 17.91 20.59 2.06
N GLN A 47 18.07 21.51 3.00
CA GLN A 47 17.09 21.75 4.07
C GLN A 47 15.81 22.43 3.56
N GLN A 48 15.91 23.31 2.58
CA GLN A 48 14.75 24.03 2.03
C GLN A 48 13.92 23.18 1.06
N LEU A 49 14.54 22.19 0.41
CA LEU A 49 13.87 21.39 -0.61
C LEU A 49 12.60 20.68 -0.07
N PRO A 50 12.63 19.95 1.07
CA PRO A 50 11.41 19.38 1.68
C PRO A 50 10.38 20.43 2.14
N MET A 51 10.79 21.69 2.32
CA MET A 51 9.93 22.79 2.76
C MET A 51 9.13 23.42 1.62
N CYS A 52 9.28 22.96 0.38
CA CYS A 52 8.52 23.47 -0.75
C CYS A 52 7.01 23.40 -0.47
N LEU A 53 6.35 24.56 -0.50
CA LEU A 53 4.90 24.63 -0.35
C LEU A 53 4.23 23.88 -1.50
N ILE A 54 3.37 22.92 -1.15
CA ILE A 54 2.54 22.17 -2.08
C ILE A 54 1.09 22.54 -1.77
N ILE A 55 0.39 23.02 -2.79
CA ILE A 55 -1.04 23.29 -2.73
C ILE A 55 -1.72 22.20 -3.54
N VAL A 56 -2.66 21.50 -2.91
CA VAL A 56 -3.46 20.47 -3.55
C VAL A 56 -4.92 20.82 -3.30
N ASP A 57 -5.64 20.99 -4.40
CA ASP A 57 -7.09 21.01 -4.45
C ASP A 57 -7.48 19.92 -5.47
N HIS A 58 -8.31 18.98 -5.03
CA HIS A 58 -8.71 17.83 -5.82
C HIS A 58 -9.91 18.13 -6.74
N GLU A 59 -10.47 19.33 -6.65
CA GLU A 59 -11.57 19.79 -7.48
C GLU A 59 -11.11 20.79 -8.56
N ASP A 60 -9.94 21.41 -8.38
CA ASP A 60 -9.34 22.33 -9.35
C ASP A 60 -8.57 21.58 -10.45
N GLN A 61 -9.15 21.52 -11.65
CA GLN A 61 -8.55 20.80 -12.78
C GLN A 61 -7.23 21.40 -13.27
N GLU A 62 -7.07 22.72 -13.27
CA GLU A 62 -5.83 23.37 -13.71
C GLU A 62 -4.71 23.05 -12.72
N LEU A 63 -5.01 23.13 -11.42
CA LEU A 63 -4.06 22.77 -10.38
C LEU A 63 -3.73 21.27 -10.41
N ILE A 64 -4.69 20.39 -10.69
CA ILE A 64 -4.44 18.95 -10.86
C ILE A 64 -3.46 18.72 -12.01
N LEU A 65 -3.67 19.34 -13.17
CA LEU A 65 -2.80 19.19 -14.34
C LEU A 65 -1.37 19.66 -14.05
N TYR A 66 -1.23 20.82 -13.40
CA TYR A 66 0.06 21.31 -12.94
C TYR A 66 0.73 20.32 -11.98
N ASN A 67 -0.01 19.87 -10.96
CA ASN A 67 0.52 18.99 -9.91
C ASN A 67 0.90 17.60 -10.44
N ARG A 68 0.24 17.09 -11.49
CA ARG A 68 0.66 15.83 -12.13
C ARG A 68 2.12 15.88 -12.58
N LEU A 69 2.54 16.99 -13.19
CA LEU A 69 3.93 17.18 -13.63
C LEU A 69 4.83 17.57 -12.46
N PHE A 70 4.43 18.60 -11.71
CA PHE A 70 5.28 19.16 -10.65
C PHE A 70 5.56 18.16 -9.53
N LEU A 71 4.54 17.47 -9.01
CA LEU A 71 4.71 16.54 -7.90
C LEU A 71 5.53 15.32 -8.29
N PHE A 72 5.35 14.80 -9.52
CA PHE A 72 6.19 13.73 -10.04
C PHE A 72 7.68 14.11 -9.98
N ILE A 73 8.04 15.26 -10.54
CA ILE A 73 9.43 15.74 -10.58
C ILE A 73 9.94 16.01 -9.16
N TYR A 74 9.15 16.72 -8.36
CA TYR A 74 9.49 17.06 -6.98
C TYR A 74 9.81 15.81 -6.14
N TYR A 75 8.91 14.83 -6.12
CA TYR A 75 9.14 13.60 -5.36
C TYR A 75 10.23 12.73 -5.98
N ASN A 76 10.44 12.75 -7.29
CA ASN A 76 11.56 12.02 -7.90
C ASN A 76 12.92 12.59 -7.45
N ILE A 77 13.05 13.90 -7.29
CA ILE A 77 14.27 14.53 -6.73
C ILE A 77 14.46 14.12 -5.27
N LEU A 78 13.40 14.19 -4.45
CA LEU A 78 13.46 13.76 -3.04
C LEU A 78 13.90 12.29 -2.93
N LYS A 79 13.33 11.43 -3.78
CA LYS A 79 13.71 10.02 -3.89
C LYS A 79 15.19 9.85 -4.23
N GLN A 80 15.70 10.58 -5.22
CA GLN A 80 17.13 10.55 -5.56
C GLN A 80 17.99 10.96 -4.36
N PHE A 81 17.62 11.97 -3.59
CA PHE A 81 18.39 12.36 -2.40
C PHE A 81 18.36 11.27 -1.31
N CYS A 82 17.19 10.65 -1.07
CA CYS A 82 17.05 9.52 -0.14
C CYS A 82 17.89 8.31 -0.53
N GLN A 83 18.03 8.00 -1.82
CA GLN A 83 18.84 6.88 -2.31
C GLN A 83 20.34 7.05 -1.99
N TYR A 84 20.82 8.29 -1.87
CA TYR A 84 22.25 8.59 -1.72
C TYR A 84 22.63 9.01 -0.30
N SER A 85 21.69 9.51 0.51
CA SER A 85 21.98 9.98 1.86
C SER A 85 20.94 9.49 2.86
N TRP A 86 21.37 8.60 3.76
CA TRP A 86 20.55 8.18 4.91
C TRP A 86 20.19 9.37 5.82
N SER A 87 21.12 10.29 6.06
CA SER A 87 20.85 11.49 6.87
C SER A 87 19.68 12.29 6.30
N TYR A 88 19.63 12.45 4.98
CA TYR A 88 18.51 13.12 4.32
C TYR A 88 17.22 12.31 4.42
N CYS A 89 17.32 10.99 4.22
CA CYS A 89 16.19 10.06 4.35
C CYS A 89 15.55 10.13 5.74
N LYS A 90 16.36 10.15 6.79
CA LYS A 90 15.95 10.33 8.20
C LYS A 90 15.26 11.67 8.44
N GLU A 91 15.87 12.77 7.99
CA GLU A 91 15.28 14.10 8.09
C GLU A 91 13.92 14.17 7.39
N LEU A 92 13.83 13.58 6.19
CA LEU A 92 12.59 13.54 5.41
C LEU A 92 11.51 12.69 6.06
N ALA A 93 11.86 11.53 6.64
CA ALA A 93 10.93 10.65 7.34
C ALA A 93 10.24 11.35 8.53
N LEU A 94 10.96 12.26 9.21
CA LEU A 94 10.45 13.06 10.32
C LEU A 94 9.79 14.37 9.87
N HIS A 95 9.86 14.71 8.58
CA HIS A 95 9.44 16.01 8.08
C HIS A 95 7.92 16.12 7.95
N LYS A 96 7.36 17.23 8.43
CA LYS A 96 5.90 17.48 8.41
C LYS A 96 5.32 17.46 7.00
N ASN A 97 6.04 17.99 6.00
CA ASN A 97 5.56 17.97 4.62
C ASN A 97 5.55 16.56 4.02
N MET A 98 6.43 15.66 4.47
CA MET A 98 6.39 14.26 4.05
C MET A 98 5.12 13.60 4.63
N SER A 99 4.88 13.77 5.93
CA SER A 99 3.64 13.29 6.57
C SER A 99 2.38 13.91 5.96
N TRP A 100 2.43 15.15 5.51
CA TRP A 100 1.33 15.80 4.78
C TRP A 100 1.14 15.21 3.38
N ALA A 101 2.21 15.01 2.62
CA ALA A 101 2.16 14.44 1.27
C ALA A 101 1.58 13.03 1.28
N LEU A 102 1.98 12.21 2.25
CA LEU A 102 1.43 10.87 2.42
C LEU A 102 -0.07 10.89 2.74
N LYS A 103 -0.58 11.94 3.41
CA LYS A 103 -2.01 12.08 3.75
C LYS A 103 -2.86 12.68 2.64
N ASN A 104 -2.30 13.56 1.83
CA ASN A 104 -3.09 14.39 0.89
C ASN A 104 -2.75 14.16 -0.59
N VAL A 105 -1.68 13.41 -0.90
CA VAL A 105 -1.31 13.07 -2.29
C VAL A 105 -1.39 11.57 -2.51
N LEU A 106 -0.71 10.78 -1.66
CA LEU A 106 -0.63 9.31 -1.81
C LEU A 106 -1.99 8.58 -1.94
N PRO A 107 -3.08 8.99 -1.26
CA PRO A 107 -4.39 8.34 -1.41
C PRO A 107 -5.11 8.63 -2.75
N TYR A 108 -4.58 9.54 -3.57
CA TYR A 108 -5.23 10.07 -4.77
C TYR A 108 -4.52 9.57 -6.05
N VAL A 109 -4.30 8.26 -6.14
CA VAL A 109 -3.60 7.59 -7.25
C VAL A 109 -4.24 7.91 -8.60
N GLN A 110 -5.57 8.01 -8.65
CA GLN A 110 -6.32 8.38 -9.85
C GLN A 110 -6.03 9.81 -10.35
N LEU A 111 -5.64 10.71 -9.45
CA LEU A 111 -5.30 12.09 -9.79
C LEU A 111 -3.81 12.24 -10.10
N TYR A 112 -2.94 11.58 -9.32
CA TYR A 112 -1.49 11.75 -9.37
C TYR A 112 -0.72 10.42 -9.40
N PRO A 113 -0.90 9.57 -10.43
CA PRO A 113 -0.36 8.20 -10.43
C PRO A 113 1.18 8.19 -10.32
N ASP A 114 1.87 8.96 -11.15
CA ASP A 114 3.34 8.99 -11.18
C ASP A 114 3.93 9.56 -9.88
N ALA A 115 3.29 10.57 -9.29
CA ALA A 115 3.70 11.15 -8.02
C ALA A 115 3.51 10.17 -6.85
N CYS A 116 2.40 9.41 -6.85
CA CYS A 116 2.15 8.38 -5.85
C CYS A 116 3.18 7.25 -5.94
N GLU A 117 3.62 6.88 -7.16
CA GLU A 117 4.71 5.92 -7.36
C GLU A 117 6.03 6.43 -6.75
N GLN A 118 6.38 7.71 -6.97
CA GLN A 118 7.60 8.29 -6.39
C GLN A 118 7.53 8.33 -4.85
N LEU A 119 6.38 8.73 -4.29
CA LEU A 119 6.16 8.72 -2.84
C LEU A 119 6.26 7.32 -2.26
N SER A 120 5.64 6.32 -2.91
CA SER A 120 5.76 4.91 -2.51
C SER A 120 7.22 4.47 -2.50
N SER A 121 7.98 4.83 -3.54
CA SER A 121 9.42 4.51 -3.62
C SER A 121 10.23 5.15 -2.48
N ILE A 122 9.97 6.40 -2.11
CA ILE A 122 10.59 7.04 -0.94
C ILE A 122 10.26 6.26 0.33
N CYS A 123 9.00 5.89 0.55
CA CYS A 123 8.58 5.09 1.71
C CYS A 123 9.34 3.76 1.80
N LYS A 124 9.56 3.09 0.66
CA LYS A 124 10.32 1.84 0.58
C LYS A 124 11.79 2.06 0.94
N ILE A 125 12.42 3.11 0.42
CA ILE A 125 13.82 3.46 0.75
C ILE A 125 13.97 3.70 2.26
N ILE A 126 13.07 4.49 2.87
CA ILE A 126 13.07 4.72 4.32
C ILE A 126 12.91 3.39 5.08
N SER A 127 12.00 2.53 4.62
CA SER A 127 11.64 1.27 5.28
C SER A 127 12.70 0.17 5.18
N HIS A 128 13.52 0.17 4.13
CA HIS A 128 14.51 -0.86 3.82
C HIS A 128 15.97 -0.43 4.04
N THR A 129 16.22 0.76 4.58
CA THR A 129 17.60 1.16 4.86
C THR A 129 18.28 0.13 5.78
N ASN A 130 19.44 -0.37 5.37
CA ASN A 130 20.16 -1.50 5.98
C ASN A 130 20.25 -1.35 7.51
N ARG A 131 19.57 -2.26 8.23
CA ARG A 131 19.43 -2.21 9.70
C ARG A 131 20.76 -2.45 10.43
N ASP A 132 21.72 -3.10 9.78
CA ASP A 132 22.92 -3.63 10.42
C ASP A 132 23.96 -2.55 10.78
N ASN A 133 23.92 -1.40 10.12
CA ASN A 133 24.87 -0.29 10.34
C ASN A 133 24.23 0.93 11.01
N LEU A 134 22.96 0.86 11.36
CA LEU A 134 22.20 1.99 11.90
C LEU A 134 22.20 2.00 13.42
N SER A 135 22.20 3.22 13.99
CA SER A 135 22.05 3.42 15.43
C SER A 135 20.68 2.94 15.93
N ASN A 136 20.56 2.62 17.22
CA ASN A 136 19.27 2.24 17.82
C ASN A 136 18.21 3.34 17.64
N GLU A 137 18.60 4.62 17.67
CA GLU A 137 17.71 5.76 17.42
C GLU A 137 17.18 5.75 15.98
N ASP A 138 18.06 5.48 15.00
CA ASP A 138 17.67 5.39 13.59
C ASP A 138 16.71 4.23 13.34
N GLN A 139 16.94 3.09 14.01
CA GLN A 139 16.04 1.95 13.95
C GLN A 139 14.66 2.30 14.52
N GLN A 140 14.60 3.04 15.64
CA GLN A 140 13.33 3.50 16.21
C GLN A 140 12.56 4.41 15.25
N ILE A 141 13.24 5.34 14.58
CA ILE A 141 12.62 6.23 13.58
C ILE A 141 12.00 5.44 12.43
N ILE A 142 12.71 4.43 11.91
CA ILE A 142 12.16 3.56 10.85
C ILE A 142 10.91 2.83 11.34
N GLN A 143 10.93 2.31 12.58
CA GLN A 143 9.79 1.59 13.15
C GLN A 143 8.57 2.50 13.37
N GLU A 144 8.79 3.72 13.86
CA GLU A 144 7.74 4.72 14.01
C GLU A 144 7.17 5.14 12.66
N PHE A 145 8.04 5.38 11.67
CA PHE A 145 7.62 5.70 10.31
C PHE A 145 6.76 4.59 9.70
N LYS A 146 7.19 3.32 9.79
CA LYS A 146 6.41 2.16 9.31
C LYS A 146 5.05 2.07 10.00
N LYS A 147 5.01 2.26 11.31
CA LYS A 147 3.76 2.25 12.09
C LYS A 147 2.78 3.33 11.63
N ASP A 148 3.28 4.55 11.41
CA ASP A 148 2.48 5.67 10.92
C ASP A 148 2.01 5.43 9.48
N LEU A 149 2.86 4.86 8.64
CA LEU A 149 2.53 4.50 7.27
C LEU A 149 1.45 3.40 7.22
N TYR A 150 1.52 2.38 8.08
CA TYR A 150 0.45 1.39 8.22
C TYR A 150 -0.87 2.01 8.68
N ILE A 151 -0.84 2.90 9.67
CA ILE A 151 -2.06 3.61 10.12
C ILE A 151 -2.71 4.33 8.94
N LEU A 152 -1.88 4.92 8.09
CA LEU A 152 -2.32 5.76 6.99
C LEU A 152 -2.91 4.94 5.83
N ILE A 153 -2.16 3.97 5.28
CA ILE A 153 -2.59 3.23 4.08
C ILE A 153 -3.85 2.40 4.33
N TYR A 154 -4.03 1.87 5.55
CA TYR A 154 -5.22 1.11 5.94
C TYR A 154 -6.42 2.01 6.35
N ARG A 155 -6.27 3.33 6.26
CA ARG A 155 -7.34 4.33 6.48
C ARG A 155 -7.69 5.13 5.22
N PHE A 156 -7.17 4.75 4.07
CA PHE A 156 -7.56 5.39 2.81
C PHE A 156 -9.07 5.28 2.59
N ASN A 157 -9.68 6.39 2.16
CA ASN A 157 -11.12 6.45 1.94
C ASN A 157 -11.53 5.61 0.72
N ASP A 158 -10.71 5.61 -0.34
CA ASP A 158 -10.95 4.81 -1.55
C ASP A 158 -9.88 3.72 -1.71
N ILE A 159 -10.13 2.59 -1.06
CA ILE A 159 -9.28 1.39 -1.11
C ILE A 159 -9.23 0.83 -2.55
N ARG A 160 -10.34 0.92 -3.29
CA ARG A 160 -10.46 0.31 -4.62
C ARG A 160 -9.64 1.04 -5.66
N SER A 161 -9.49 2.36 -5.56
CA SER A 161 -8.63 3.12 -6.45
C SER A 161 -7.15 3.07 -6.04
N SER A 162 -6.86 2.84 -4.77
CA SER A 162 -5.49 2.88 -4.20
C SER A 162 -4.87 1.50 -3.94
N TRP A 163 -5.52 0.42 -4.38
CA TRP A 163 -5.15 -0.95 -4.01
C TRP A 163 -3.71 -1.31 -4.37
N THR A 164 -3.20 -0.83 -5.51
CA THR A 164 -1.84 -1.08 -5.99
C THR A 164 -0.82 -0.58 -4.98
N ILE A 165 -0.95 0.69 -4.56
CA ILE A 165 -0.07 1.32 -3.58
C ILE A 165 -0.17 0.64 -2.21
N ILE A 166 -1.38 0.31 -1.75
CA ILE A 166 -1.57 -0.37 -0.45
C ILE A 166 -0.87 -1.74 -0.48
N LEU A 167 -1.10 -2.52 -1.53
CA LEU A 167 -0.56 -3.89 -1.63
C LEU A 167 0.96 -3.89 -1.78
N ASP A 168 1.48 -2.99 -2.62
CA ASP A 168 2.91 -2.81 -2.88
C ASP A 168 3.67 -2.36 -1.63
N LEU A 169 3.20 -1.32 -0.94
CA LEU A 169 3.80 -0.89 0.33
C LEU A 169 3.68 -1.95 1.43
N THR A 170 2.57 -2.68 1.48
CA THR A 170 2.39 -3.78 2.45
C THR A 170 3.38 -4.91 2.18
N ARG A 171 3.62 -5.26 0.90
CA ARG A 171 4.57 -6.28 0.47
C ARG A 171 5.99 -5.96 0.85
N ASP A 172 6.40 -4.72 0.64
CA ASP A 172 7.75 -4.29 0.97
C ASP A 172 7.95 -4.16 2.48
N MET A 173 6.97 -3.59 3.17
CA MET A 173 7.11 -3.38 4.61
C MET A 173 6.97 -4.65 5.43
N CYS A 174 6.17 -5.65 5.01
CA CYS A 174 5.84 -6.86 5.75
C CYS A 174 6.48 -8.10 5.13
N ASP A 175 7.60 -8.56 5.71
CA ASP A 175 8.14 -9.86 5.33
C ASP A 175 7.25 -10.97 5.87
N LEU A 176 6.52 -11.64 4.97
CA LEU A 176 5.61 -12.74 5.28
C LEU A 176 6.29 -13.89 6.03
N GLN A 177 7.61 -14.07 5.90
CA GLN A 177 8.32 -15.17 6.54
C GLN A 177 8.85 -14.78 7.92
N ALA A 178 9.44 -13.60 8.05
CA ALA A 178 10.16 -13.20 9.27
C ALA A 178 9.34 -12.36 10.26
N SER A 179 8.32 -11.62 9.80
CA SER A 179 7.82 -10.48 10.56
C SER A 179 6.49 -10.71 11.28
N HIS A 180 6.53 -11.28 12.49
CA HIS A 180 5.33 -11.43 13.32
C HIS A 180 4.74 -10.08 13.76
N ASP A 181 5.59 -9.12 14.13
CA ASP A 181 5.13 -7.83 14.66
C ASP A 181 4.45 -6.96 13.59
N GLU A 182 4.97 -6.92 12.35
CA GLU A 182 4.33 -6.18 11.26
C GLU A 182 2.95 -6.78 10.91
N ARG A 183 2.81 -8.12 10.93
CA ARG A 183 1.51 -8.79 10.78
C ARG A 183 0.52 -8.41 11.89
N LEU A 184 0.99 -8.30 13.14
CA LEU A 184 0.16 -7.82 14.25
C LEU A 184 -0.26 -6.36 14.06
N GLN A 185 0.62 -5.50 13.55
CA GLN A 185 0.27 -4.12 13.24
C GLN A 185 -0.85 -4.06 12.19
N ILE A 186 -0.74 -4.85 11.12
CA ILE A 186 -1.77 -4.93 10.06
C ILE A 186 -3.12 -5.38 10.64
N LEU A 187 -3.14 -6.46 11.44
CA LEU A 187 -4.37 -6.95 12.08
C LEU A 187 -5.06 -5.88 12.93
N ASN A 188 -4.28 -5.15 13.73
CA ASN A 188 -4.78 -4.10 14.63
C ASN A 188 -5.21 -2.81 13.90
N ARG A 189 -5.10 -2.73 12.57
CA ARG A 189 -5.38 -1.54 11.77
C ARG A 189 -6.45 -1.78 10.70
N ARG A 190 -7.40 -2.69 10.96
CA ARG A 190 -8.44 -3.10 9.99
C ARG A 190 -7.85 -3.76 8.73
N GLY A 191 -6.71 -4.43 8.87
CA GLY A 191 -6.05 -5.10 7.74
C GLY A 191 -6.94 -6.11 7.03
N LEU A 192 -7.69 -6.96 7.77
CA LEU A 192 -8.56 -7.98 7.17
C LEU A 192 -9.67 -7.39 6.27
N PRO A 193 -10.52 -6.44 6.73
CA PRO A 193 -11.50 -5.78 5.86
C PRO A 193 -10.89 -5.10 4.62
N VAL A 194 -9.78 -4.36 4.80
CA VAL A 194 -9.14 -3.62 3.70
C VAL A 194 -8.56 -4.59 2.67
N LEU A 195 -7.81 -5.60 3.10
CA LEU A 195 -7.22 -6.60 2.21
C LEU A 195 -8.30 -7.44 1.50
N THR A 196 -9.44 -7.70 2.16
CA THR A 196 -10.57 -8.38 1.54
C THR A 196 -11.24 -7.51 0.46
N THR A 197 -11.32 -6.20 0.70
CA THR A 197 -11.80 -5.24 -0.31
C THR A 197 -10.88 -5.21 -1.52
N ILE A 198 -9.56 -5.16 -1.30
CA ILE A 198 -8.55 -5.27 -2.37
C ILE A 198 -8.70 -6.61 -3.12
N PHE A 199 -8.95 -7.70 -2.39
CA PHE A 199 -9.19 -9.01 -2.99
C PHE A 199 -10.38 -8.97 -3.95
N PHE A 200 -11.49 -8.34 -3.59
CA PHE A 200 -12.64 -8.23 -4.50
C PHE A 200 -12.33 -7.43 -5.76
N THR A 201 -11.56 -6.35 -5.64
CA THR A 201 -11.09 -5.58 -6.80
C THR A 201 -10.23 -6.44 -7.72
N ILE A 202 -9.20 -7.11 -7.18
CA ILE A 202 -8.29 -7.95 -7.95
C ILE A 202 -9.03 -9.16 -8.54
N PHE A 203 -9.98 -9.74 -7.79
CA PHE A 203 -10.80 -10.86 -8.26
C PHE A 203 -11.65 -10.47 -9.48
N SER A 204 -12.29 -9.29 -9.46
CA SER A 204 -13.02 -8.80 -10.64
C SER A 204 -12.07 -8.62 -11.82
N LEU A 205 -10.95 -7.91 -11.61
CA LEU A 205 -9.96 -7.67 -12.66
C LEU A 205 -9.42 -8.99 -13.24
N TYR A 206 -9.13 -9.98 -12.39
CA TYR A 206 -8.65 -11.29 -12.82
C TYR A 206 -9.63 -12.03 -13.73
N HIS A 207 -10.94 -11.84 -13.54
CA HIS A 207 -11.98 -12.45 -14.38
C HIS A 207 -12.40 -11.58 -15.57
N ASP A 208 -12.15 -10.27 -15.54
CA ASP A 208 -12.53 -9.31 -16.59
C ASP A 208 -11.44 -9.11 -17.68
N GLN A 209 -10.17 -9.43 -17.39
CA GLN A 209 -9.03 -8.99 -18.21
C GLN A 209 -8.76 -9.81 -19.47
N THR A 210 -8.30 -9.12 -20.51
CA THR A 210 -7.66 -9.68 -21.71
C THR A 210 -6.18 -10.00 -21.44
N GLN A 211 -5.59 -10.89 -22.24
CA GLN A 211 -4.37 -11.67 -21.93
C GLN A 211 -3.09 -10.92 -21.48
N THR A 212 -2.97 -9.59 -21.60
CA THR A 212 -1.69 -8.87 -21.43
C THR A 212 -1.35 -8.48 -19.99
N GLN A 213 -2.33 -8.32 -19.08
CA GLN A 213 -2.07 -7.99 -17.66
C GLN A 213 -2.34 -9.15 -16.69
N ILE A 214 -2.64 -10.33 -17.24
CA ILE A 214 -3.10 -11.45 -16.42
C ILE A 214 -2.04 -11.96 -15.44
N LEU A 215 -0.75 -11.90 -15.83
CA LEU A 215 0.36 -12.38 -15.00
C LEU A 215 0.61 -11.51 -13.76
N THR A 216 0.59 -10.18 -13.91
CA THR A 216 0.76 -9.25 -12.77
C THR A 216 -0.41 -9.37 -11.80
N ILE A 217 -1.64 -9.38 -12.31
CA ILE A 217 -2.85 -9.53 -11.50
C ILE A 217 -2.88 -10.89 -10.79
N GLN A 218 -2.45 -11.97 -11.47
CA GLN A 218 -2.30 -13.29 -10.86
C GLN A 218 -1.30 -13.26 -9.70
N ASN A 219 -0.14 -12.64 -9.87
CA ASN A 219 0.86 -12.53 -8.81
C ASN A 219 0.36 -11.72 -7.61
N ASP A 220 -0.34 -10.61 -7.86
CA ASP A 220 -0.96 -9.80 -6.81
C ASP A 220 -2.05 -10.59 -6.05
N LEU A 221 -2.87 -11.36 -6.76
CA LEU A 221 -3.88 -12.24 -6.17
C LEU A 221 -3.23 -13.32 -5.29
N ILE A 222 -2.20 -14.00 -5.79
CA ILE A 222 -1.46 -15.03 -5.05
C ILE A 222 -0.83 -14.44 -3.79
N TYR A 223 -0.18 -13.29 -3.91
CA TYR A 223 0.41 -12.58 -2.78
C TYR A 223 -0.65 -12.24 -1.71
N LEU A 224 -1.81 -11.73 -2.14
CA LEU A 224 -2.89 -11.36 -1.24
C LEU A 224 -3.50 -12.56 -0.51
N LEU A 225 -3.71 -13.68 -1.22
CA LEU A 225 -4.15 -14.93 -0.60
C LEU A 225 -3.17 -15.40 0.48
N CYS A 226 -1.87 -15.38 0.17
CA CYS A 226 -0.81 -15.73 1.12
C CYS A 226 -0.78 -14.78 2.32
N LEU A 227 -0.90 -13.48 2.08
CA LEU A 227 -0.89 -12.46 3.13
C LEU A 227 -2.04 -12.66 4.10
N ILE A 228 -3.29 -12.77 3.61
CA ILE A 228 -4.46 -12.98 4.47
C ILE A 228 -4.30 -14.29 5.26
N ALA A 229 -3.84 -15.37 4.62
CA ALA A 229 -3.62 -16.65 5.29
C ALA A 229 -2.60 -16.53 6.45
N ASN A 230 -1.49 -15.83 6.24
CA ASN A 230 -0.46 -15.59 7.26
C ASN A 230 -0.95 -14.67 8.39
N LEU A 231 -1.84 -13.71 8.09
CA LEU A 231 -2.49 -12.90 9.12
C LEU A 231 -3.42 -13.75 9.98
N LEU A 232 -4.15 -14.70 9.41
CA LEU A 232 -4.98 -15.63 10.19
C LEU A 232 -4.14 -16.56 11.06
N ASP A 233 -3.00 -17.06 10.58
CA ASP A 233 -2.06 -17.83 11.41
C ASP A 233 -1.55 -17.01 12.60
N THR A 234 -1.20 -15.75 12.35
CA THR A 234 -0.78 -14.80 13.38
C THR A 234 -1.90 -14.57 14.40
N ALA A 235 -3.14 -14.40 13.94
CA ALA A 235 -4.29 -14.23 14.82
C ALA A 235 -4.55 -15.49 15.66
N ASP A 236 -4.54 -16.68 15.05
CA ASP A 236 -4.77 -17.97 15.70
C ASP A 236 -3.75 -18.24 16.81
N ILE A 237 -2.46 -17.94 16.57
CA ILE A 237 -1.42 -18.03 17.60
C ILE A 237 -1.75 -17.16 18.81
N ASN A 238 -2.26 -15.94 18.58
CA ASN A 238 -2.61 -15.02 19.67
C ASN A 238 -3.95 -15.36 20.34
N ILE A 239 -4.88 -15.99 19.63
CA ILE A 239 -6.16 -16.47 20.18
C ILE A 239 -5.97 -17.67 21.12
N LYS A 240 -4.95 -18.50 20.86
CA LYS A 240 -4.60 -19.69 21.68
C LYS A 240 -3.83 -19.35 22.96
N LYS A 241 -3.28 -18.14 23.09
CA LYS A 241 -2.62 -17.67 24.32
C LYS A 241 -3.64 -17.56 25.48
N PRO A 242 -3.18 -17.58 26.75
CA PRO A 242 -4.05 -17.37 27.92
C PRO A 242 -4.89 -16.10 27.77
N GLN A 243 -6.08 -16.06 28.38
CA GLN A 243 -7.00 -14.94 28.24
C GLN A 243 -6.36 -13.62 28.67
N THR A 244 -5.91 -12.85 27.68
CA THR A 244 -5.37 -11.50 27.83
C THR A 244 -6.19 -10.53 26.98
N ASN A 245 -6.02 -9.24 27.21
CA ASN A 245 -6.66 -8.20 26.39
C ASN A 245 -6.34 -8.35 24.89
N SER A 246 -5.14 -8.83 24.54
CA SER A 246 -4.76 -9.07 23.15
C SER A 246 -5.54 -10.24 22.54
N THR A 247 -5.79 -11.31 23.30
CA THR A 247 -6.63 -12.45 22.89
C THR A 247 -8.05 -12.01 22.57
N ILE A 248 -8.65 -11.19 23.44
CA ILE A 248 -10.02 -10.67 23.25
C ILE A 248 -10.06 -9.78 22.01
N ASN A 249 -9.07 -8.89 21.86
CA ASN A 249 -8.98 -8.02 20.69
C ASN A 249 -8.87 -8.83 19.38
N MET A 250 -8.03 -9.87 19.34
CA MET A 250 -7.90 -10.72 18.15
C MET A 250 -9.20 -11.48 17.81
N ARG A 251 -9.91 -11.99 18.82
CA ARG A 251 -11.24 -12.60 18.61
C ARG A 251 -12.24 -11.59 18.04
N ASN A 252 -12.22 -10.36 18.52
CA ASN A 252 -13.08 -9.30 17.98
C ASN A 252 -12.71 -8.95 16.53
N ILE A 253 -11.41 -8.80 16.22
CA ILE A 253 -10.95 -8.49 14.87
C ILE A 253 -11.43 -9.55 13.87
N VAL A 254 -11.16 -10.83 14.16
CA VAL A 254 -11.47 -11.95 13.25
C VAL A 254 -12.96 -12.29 13.23
N GLY A 255 -13.65 -12.18 14.37
CA GLY A 255 -15.03 -12.62 14.54
C GLY A 255 -16.07 -11.55 14.20
N THR A 256 -15.83 -10.29 14.57
CA THR A 256 -16.87 -9.23 14.49
C THR A 256 -16.50 -8.08 13.57
N GLN A 257 -15.22 -7.72 13.46
CA GLN A 257 -14.78 -6.60 12.62
C GLN A 257 -14.63 -6.97 11.14
N TRP A 258 -14.38 -8.25 10.83
CA TRP A 258 -14.24 -8.76 9.47
C TRP A 258 -15.59 -9.19 8.87
N LYS A 259 -16.39 -8.22 8.44
CA LYS A 259 -17.76 -8.45 7.97
C LYS A 259 -17.82 -9.10 6.59
N GLU A 260 -16.81 -8.85 5.77
CA GLU A 260 -16.68 -9.33 4.38
C GLU A 260 -16.27 -10.81 4.30
N LYS A 261 -16.03 -11.45 5.44
CA LYS A 261 -15.52 -12.83 5.57
C LYS A 261 -16.34 -13.84 4.76
N MET A 262 -17.68 -13.78 4.84
CA MET A 262 -18.54 -14.76 4.16
C MET A 262 -18.60 -14.55 2.64
N GLU A 263 -18.55 -13.30 2.18
CA GLU A 263 -18.46 -13.00 0.75
C GLU A 263 -17.11 -13.47 0.19
N LEU A 264 -16.03 -13.28 0.94
CA LEU A 264 -14.72 -13.82 0.59
C LEU A 264 -14.76 -15.34 0.41
N VAL A 265 -15.40 -16.08 1.32
CA VAL A 265 -15.56 -17.54 1.19
C VAL A 265 -16.22 -17.91 -0.13
N GLY A 266 -17.30 -17.23 -0.52
CA GLY A 266 -17.97 -17.47 -1.80
C GLY A 266 -17.04 -17.26 -2.99
N LYS A 267 -16.28 -16.16 -3.01
CA LYS A 267 -15.31 -15.87 -4.09
C LYS A 267 -14.13 -16.84 -4.11
N LEU A 268 -13.64 -17.28 -2.94
CA LEU A 268 -12.59 -18.30 -2.85
C LEU A 268 -13.04 -19.65 -3.41
N LEU A 269 -14.30 -20.03 -3.20
CA LEU A 269 -14.87 -21.24 -3.79
C LEU A 269 -14.91 -21.15 -5.33
N LEU A 270 -15.23 -19.98 -5.89
CA LEU A 270 -15.15 -19.76 -7.34
C LEU A 270 -13.72 -19.91 -7.87
N LEU A 271 -12.69 -19.58 -7.07
CA LEU A 271 -11.30 -19.78 -7.47
C LEU A 271 -10.87 -21.25 -7.56
N LEU A 272 -11.66 -22.19 -7.04
CA LEU A 272 -11.32 -23.63 -7.06
C LEU A 272 -11.57 -24.34 -8.39
N ASN A 273 -12.15 -23.63 -9.36
CA ASN A 273 -12.45 -24.20 -10.68
C ASN A 273 -11.18 -24.60 -11.46
N SER A 274 -11.32 -25.51 -12.42
CA SER A 274 -10.21 -26.06 -13.21
C SER A 274 -9.54 -25.07 -14.17
N TYR A 275 -10.19 -23.95 -14.49
CA TYR A 275 -9.65 -22.91 -15.37
C TYR A 275 -8.57 -22.05 -14.70
N ASN A 276 -8.54 -22.01 -13.36
CA ASN A 276 -7.49 -21.29 -12.62
C ASN A 276 -6.20 -22.11 -12.50
N SER A 277 -5.07 -21.43 -12.33
CA SER A 277 -3.78 -22.11 -12.12
C SER A 277 -3.78 -22.99 -10.85
N SER A 278 -2.95 -24.03 -10.84
CA SER A 278 -2.81 -24.92 -9.67
C SER A 278 -2.40 -24.15 -8.41
N GLU A 279 -1.57 -23.12 -8.57
CA GLU A 279 -1.11 -22.26 -7.48
C GLU A 279 -2.26 -21.43 -6.87
N ILE A 280 -3.08 -20.75 -7.69
CA ILE A 280 -4.24 -19.99 -7.19
C ILE A 280 -5.19 -20.93 -6.43
N ARG A 281 -5.50 -22.10 -7.01
CA ARG A 281 -6.37 -23.09 -6.35
C ARG A 281 -5.78 -23.52 -5.01
N GLN A 282 -4.49 -23.83 -4.95
CA GLN A 282 -3.83 -24.25 -3.72
C GLN A 282 -3.89 -23.15 -2.65
N ARG A 283 -3.55 -21.90 -2.99
CA ARG A 283 -3.60 -20.77 -2.05
C ARG A 283 -5.03 -20.47 -1.58
N ALA A 284 -6.01 -20.56 -2.47
CA ALA A 284 -7.42 -20.40 -2.12
C ALA A 284 -7.89 -21.50 -1.15
N VAL A 285 -7.52 -22.76 -1.37
CA VAL A 285 -7.81 -23.87 -0.43
C VAL A 285 -7.12 -23.67 0.92
N GLU A 286 -5.86 -23.25 0.93
CA GLU A 286 -5.12 -22.96 2.16
C GLU A 286 -5.82 -21.89 3.00
N LEU A 287 -6.26 -20.80 2.36
CA LEU A 287 -7.00 -19.73 3.02
C LEU A 287 -8.40 -20.19 3.48
N LEU A 288 -9.15 -20.91 2.64
CA LEU A 288 -10.47 -21.46 2.98
C LEU A 288 -10.41 -22.34 4.22
N LYS A 289 -9.42 -23.25 4.30
CA LYS A 289 -9.23 -24.12 5.48
C LYS A 289 -9.09 -23.32 6.77
N LYS A 290 -8.31 -22.23 6.74
CA LYS A 290 -8.11 -21.35 7.90
C LYS A 290 -9.39 -20.61 8.28
N ILE A 291 -10.13 -20.11 7.29
CA ILE A 291 -11.40 -19.39 7.53
C ILE A 291 -12.48 -20.32 8.10
N ILE A 292 -12.63 -21.52 7.53
CA ILE A 292 -13.67 -22.50 7.89
C ILE A 292 -13.56 -22.93 9.35
N VAL A 293 -12.35 -23.11 9.87
CA VAL A 293 -12.11 -23.47 11.28
C VAL A 293 -12.61 -22.38 12.25
N GLN A 294 -12.77 -21.15 11.77
CA GLN A 294 -13.24 -20.00 12.54
C GLN A 294 -14.73 -19.69 12.33
N LEU A 295 -15.48 -20.51 11.59
CA LEU A 295 -16.90 -20.30 11.31
C LEU A 295 -17.80 -20.98 12.33
N THR A 296 -19.01 -20.42 12.53
CA THR A 296 -20.04 -21.07 13.33
C THR A 296 -20.70 -22.21 12.55
N ILE A 297 -21.44 -23.11 13.24
CA ILE A 297 -22.18 -24.21 12.58
C ILE A 297 -23.20 -23.66 11.56
N GLN A 298 -23.82 -22.53 11.85
CA GLN A 298 -24.77 -21.87 10.93
C GLN A 298 -24.05 -21.41 9.66
N ASP A 299 -22.90 -20.75 9.79
CA ASP A 299 -22.09 -20.31 8.66
C ASP A 299 -21.58 -21.50 7.82
N LEU A 300 -21.18 -22.60 8.46
CA LEU A 300 -20.78 -23.82 7.76
C LEU A 300 -21.91 -24.41 6.91
N THR A 301 -23.15 -24.30 7.38
CA THR A 301 -24.34 -24.72 6.63
C THR A 301 -24.52 -23.85 5.38
N HIS A 302 -24.31 -22.54 5.49
CA HIS A 302 -24.32 -21.63 4.34
C HIS A 302 -23.21 -21.95 3.33
N VAL A 303 -21.99 -22.25 3.79
CA VAL A 303 -20.89 -22.67 2.91
C VAL A 303 -21.24 -23.97 2.19
N ALA A 304 -21.75 -24.97 2.90
CA ALA A 304 -22.16 -26.25 2.31
C ALA A 304 -23.26 -26.08 1.26
N LEU A 305 -24.24 -25.21 1.52
CA LEU A 305 -25.29 -24.87 0.55
C LEU A 305 -24.68 -24.20 -0.69
N HIS A 306 -23.75 -23.25 -0.50
CA HIS A 306 -23.11 -22.55 -1.62
C HIS A 306 -22.32 -23.50 -2.52
N VAL A 307 -21.56 -24.43 -1.93
CA VAL A 307 -20.83 -25.49 -2.65
C VAL A 307 -21.80 -26.38 -3.43
N LYS A 308 -22.90 -26.80 -2.80
CA LYS A 308 -23.93 -27.59 -3.47
C LYS A 308 -24.50 -26.85 -4.67
N THR A 309 -24.91 -25.59 -4.50
CA THR A 309 -25.52 -24.80 -5.59
C THR A 309 -24.56 -24.53 -6.73
N THR A 310 -23.28 -24.26 -6.45
CA THR A 310 -22.26 -24.05 -7.51
C THR A 310 -21.97 -25.33 -8.27
N HIS A 311 -21.94 -26.49 -7.59
CA HIS A 311 -21.79 -27.78 -8.25
C HIS A 311 -22.99 -28.12 -9.14
N GLU A 312 -24.21 -27.90 -8.65
CA GLU A 312 -25.44 -28.10 -9.43
C GLU A 312 -25.50 -27.18 -10.67
N GLN A 313 -25.09 -25.91 -10.54
CA GLN A 313 -25.02 -24.98 -11.67
C GLN A 313 -23.96 -25.39 -12.70
N ALA A 314 -22.79 -25.84 -12.26
CA ALA A 314 -21.75 -26.34 -13.16
C ALA A 314 -22.19 -27.63 -13.88
N ALA A 315 -22.90 -28.53 -13.19
CA ALA A 315 -23.45 -29.74 -13.77
C ALA A 315 -24.59 -29.45 -14.78
N ALA A 316 -25.37 -28.38 -14.55
CA ALA A 316 -26.44 -27.95 -15.46
C ALA A 316 -25.91 -27.25 -16.73
N GLN A 317 -24.69 -26.72 -16.72
CA GLN A 317 -24.00 -26.16 -17.89
C GLN A 317 -23.35 -27.28 -18.72
N SER A 318 -24.16 -28.18 -19.28
CA SER A 318 -23.69 -29.17 -20.26
C SER A 318 -23.28 -28.49 -21.57
N HIS A 319 -22.07 -28.82 -22.05
CA HIS A 319 -21.34 -28.30 -23.21
C HIS A 319 -22.18 -27.77 -24.41
N PRO A 320 -21.81 -26.61 -25.01
CA PRO A 320 -22.16 -26.38 -26.41
C PRO A 320 -21.44 -27.44 -27.26
N GLN A 321 -22.21 -28.17 -28.07
CA GLN A 321 -21.71 -29.13 -29.07
C GLN A 321 -20.86 -28.44 -30.13
#